data_AF-A0A2K9BNB8-F1
#
_entry.id   AF-A0A2K9BNB8-F1
#
_cell.length_a   1.000
_cell.length_b   1.000
_cell.length_c   1.000
_cell.angle_alpha   90.00
_cell.angle_beta   90.00
_cell.angle_gamma   90.00
#
_symmetry.space_group_name_H-M   'P 1'
#
loop_
_entity.id
_entity.type
_entity.pdbx_description
1 polymer ?
#
loop_
_entity_poly.entity_id
_entity_poly.type
_entity_poly.pdbx_seq_one_letter_code
_entity_poly.pdbx_strand_id
1 'polypeptide(L)'
;MKKISFNKQTYKEFFEFSISTRIAFDILKSKVWIATTTFFILLFAGVNVCFSFILNTPSLNRTIIQFVPIIIMMIYISYFNIYSMAKYFSKEIKNGIVNLEIRSGTSKSRLFWERVLVNKIFSVILILIYVIIFFLIYISSKKEFNKVVALNYTAGLFFTIIFDLIIFSILLIFITVQSGALMGALGTFILIFFASIPLIALFVQKQEIISDFGVRNYKLAVANETNKLSQKFGKNSIIEQSIADMRILRNNKFQYFDEFGNKFEFEDAPETLPIYGFNLNKYNAKFPTYENFYRFEESYLYDLMYSGLGSEVENLPLFAYLQKDNNFVGKKFYVKVSEETKQTSIFKLFKKMTNKIVYTDEELFNMYSEKAISNSIFYQHSNYLKQEASLANKLQGEFEYKKVLKKIYKSANHQEKEILKLIDSVVKTCYLIYNPELLTNNGRNNDVFSFREYPNGIKDWTWSKYLKITPGQRTIQKVFFQILEITTYVSGQNINETEKPITATEAMKQVRKQNSNPYNFFIKQVNYINNPIYNLAFDHEVFSSSTSRLPMQIYDVKGLKTVNEEKTTFAKFDGAWANGRNYEEIISLGFSLNINLIVFLEILGSASVLLLGFGIFYKKIVK
;
A
#
# COMPACT_ATOMS: atom_id res chain seq x y z
N MET A 1 -65.86 -44.56 23.33
CA MET A 1 -65.48 -43.74 22.15
C MET A 1 -65.81 -42.28 22.42
N LYS A 2 -64.80 -41.45 22.74
CA LYS A 2 -64.94 -39.99 22.78
C LYS A 2 -64.68 -39.46 21.37
N LYS A 3 -65.68 -38.82 20.76
CA LYS A 3 -65.56 -38.14 19.48
C LYS A 3 -64.73 -36.87 19.72
N ILE A 4 -63.42 -36.96 19.50
CA ILE A 4 -62.54 -35.79 19.46
C ILE A 4 -62.91 -35.05 18.17
N SER A 5 -63.73 -34.01 18.28
CA SER A 5 -63.97 -33.08 17.18
C SER A 5 -62.69 -32.28 16.94
N PHE A 6 -61.88 -32.74 15.98
CA PHE A 6 -60.78 -31.94 15.45
C PHE A 6 -61.37 -30.70 14.77
N ASN A 7 -60.99 -29.53 15.28
CA ASN A 7 -61.47 -28.25 14.78
C ASN A 7 -60.90 -28.03 13.36
N LYS A 8 -61.75 -28.23 12.34
CA LYS A 8 -61.38 -28.21 10.91
C LYS A 8 -61.04 -26.79 10.41
N GLN A 9 -61.38 -25.77 11.19
CA GLN A 9 -61.32 -24.36 10.81
C GLN A 9 -59.90 -23.76 10.99
N THR A 10 -59.18 -24.14 12.05
CA THR A 10 -57.79 -23.71 12.29
C THR A 10 -56.79 -24.25 11.27
N TYR A 11 -57.04 -25.43 10.69
CA TYR A 11 -56.20 -25.96 9.62
C TYR A 11 -56.41 -25.24 8.28
N LYS A 12 -57.63 -24.75 8.00
CA LYS A 12 -57.93 -24.10 6.72
C LYS A 12 -57.24 -22.73 6.61
N GLU A 13 -57.22 -21.96 7.69
CA GLU A 13 -56.48 -20.68 7.79
C GLU A 13 -54.95 -20.89 7.75
N PHE A 14 -54.45 -22.03 8.24
CA PHE A 14 -53.01 -22.34 8.26
C PHE A 14 -52.43 -22.65 6.85
N PHE A 15 -53.27 -23.10 5.91
CA PHE A 15 -52.87 -23.40 4.53
C PHE A 15 -53.18 -22.27 3.53
N GLU A 16 -53.86 -21.19 3.96
CA GLU A 16 -54.06 -20.00 3.11
C GLU A 16 -52.82 -19.09 3.06
N PHE A 17 -51.95 -19.15 4.06
CA PHE A 17 -50.68 -18.43 4.03
C PHE A 17 -49.65 -19.17 3.17
N SER A 18 -48.95 -18.43 2.28
CA SER A 18 -47.80 -18.99 1.55
C SER A 18 -46.77 -19.55 2.55
N ILE A 19 -46.06 -20.63 2.19
CA ILE A 19 -45.09 -21.28 3.09
C ILE A 19 -44.04 -20.26 3.53
N SER A 20 -43.67 -19.36 2.62
CA SER A 20 -42.77 -18.25 2.91
C SER A 20 -43.29 -17.32 4.02
N THR A 21 -44.57 -16.95 4.00
CA THR A 21 -45.16 -16.06 5.00
C THR A 21 -45.18 -16.71 6.38
N ARG A 22 -45.56 -18.00 6.46
CA ARG A 22 -45.54 -18.75 7.72
C ARG A 22 -44.14 -18.79 8.34
N ILE A 23 -43.15 -19.19 7.54
CA ILE A 23 -41.76 -19.31 8.01
C ILE A 23 -41.24 -17.94 8.45
N ALA A 24 -41.52 -16.88 7.70
CA ALA A 24 -41.11 -15.51 8.05
C ALA A 24 -41.71 -15.08 9.41
N PHE A 25 -43.01 -15.29 9.64
CA PHE A 25 -43.64 -14.98 10.93
C PHE A 25 -43.08 -15.82 12.07
N ASP A 26 -42.80 -17.10 11.84
CA ASP A 26 -42.21 -17.98 12.85
C ASP A 26 -40.78 -17.59 13.22
N ILE A 27 -40.01 -17.03 12.28
CA ILE A 27 -38.68 -16.46 12.54
C ILE A 27 -38.84 -15.20 13.39
N LEU A 28 -39.68 -14.25 12.93
CA LEU A 28 -39.87 -12.95 13.59
C LEU A 28 -40.44 -13.07 15.02
N LYS A 29 -41.26 -14.08 15.30
CA LYS A 29 -41.81 -14.34 16.65
C LYS A 29 -40.91 -15.21 17.53
N SER A 30 -39.80 -15.75 17.00
CA SER A 30 -38.93 -16.65 17.75
C SER A 30 -38.11 -15.89 18.79
N LYS A 31 -38.43 -16.08 20.07
CA LYS A 31 -37.66 -15.52 21.21
C LYS A 31 -36.16 -15.87 21.15
N VAL A 32 -35.84 -17.11 20.74
CA VAL A 32 -34.46 -17.58 20.62
C VAL A 32 -33.71 -16.83 19.51
N TRP A 33 -34.33 -16.68 18.34
CA TRP A 33 -33.74 -15.94 17.23
C TRP A 33 -33.57 -14.45 17.56
N ILE A 34 -34.57 -13.82 18.18
CA ILE A 34 -34.48 -12.41 18.60
C ILE A 34 -33.33 -12.22 19.59
N ALA A 35 -33.26 -13.04 20.64
CA ALA A 35 -32.24 -12.91 21.68
C ALA A 35 -30.82 -13.10 21.13
N THR A 36 -30.61 -14.14 20.31
CA THR A 36 -29.29 -14.42 19.70
C THR A 36 -28.89 -13.34 18.70
N THR A 37 -29.80 -12.92 17.81
CA THR A 37 -29.55 -11.85 16.84
C THR A 37 -29.19 -10.54 17.53
N THR A 38 -29.94 -10.16 18.57
CA THR A 38 -29.66 -8.95 19.37
C THR A 38 -28.28 -9.03 20.02
N PHE A 39 -27.94 -10.16 20.64
CA PHE A 39 -26.62 -10.36 21.25
C PHE A 39 -25.48 -10.19 20.23
N PHE A 40 -25.57 -10.82 19.06
CA PHE A 40 -24.52 -10.73 18.04
C PHE A 40 -24.42 -9.33 17.41
N ILE A 41 -25.53 -8.63 17.22
CA ILE A 41 -25.52 -7.23 16.75
C ILE A 41 -24.82 -6.34 17.78
N LEU A 42 -25.14 -6.47 19.07
CA LEU A 42 -24.51 -5.69 20.13
C LEU A 42 -23.03 -6.02 20.28
N LEU A 43 -22.66 -7.31 20.20
CA LEU A 43 -21.26 -7.75 20.23
C LEU A 43 -20.48 -7.15 19.05
N PHE A 44 -21.03 -7.22 17.84
CA PHE A 44 -20.40 -6.65 16.65
C PHE A 44 -20.25 -5.14 16.76
N ALA A 45 -21.31 -4.43 17.15
CA ALA A 45 -21.26 -2.97 17.35
C ALA A 45 -20.24 -2.60 18.43
N GLY A 46 -20.27 -3.26 19.59
CA GLY A 46 -19.36 -3.03 20.71
C GLY A 46 -17.89 -3.23 20.33
N VAL A 47 -17.56 -4.32 19.64
CA VAL A 47 -16.20 -4.58 19.16
C VAL A 47 -15.73 -3.50 18.18
N ASN A 48 -16.57 -3.11 17.23
CA ASN A 48 -16.20 -2.07 16.24
C ASN A 48 -16.08 -0.68 16.88
N VAL A 49 -16.91 -0.35 17.87
CA VAL A 49 -16.76 0.87 18.67
C VAL A 49 -15.44 0.84 19.46
N CYS A 50 -15.12 -0.28 20.09
CA CYS A 50 -13.84 -0.46 20.79
C CYS A 50 -12.64 -0.25 19.85
N PHE A 51 -12.64 -0.83 18.66
CA PHE A 51 -11.55 -0.63 17.70
C PHE A 51 -11.48 0.79 17.12
N SER A 52 -12.62 1.39 16.77
CA SER A 52 -12.65 2.72 16.14
C SER A 52 -12.30 3.84 17.13
N PHE A 53 -12.71 3.72 18.41
CA PHE A 53 -12.62 4.81 19.38
C PHE A 53 -11.71 4.54 20.59
N ILE A 54 -11.59 3.30 21.09
CA ILE A 54 -10.92 2.99 22.37
C ILE A 54 -9.50 2.46 22.16
N LEU A 55 -9.36 1.34 21.42
CA LEU A 55 -8.09 0.64 21.17
C LEU A 55 -7.28 1.26 20.02
N ASN A 56 -7.47 2.55 19.77
CA ASN A 56 -7.02 3.24 18.57
C ASN A 56 -5.53 3.65 18.66
N THR A 57 -4.65 2.66 18.93
CA THR A 57 -3.19 2.81 18.96
C THR A 57 -2.57 2.37 17.63
N PRO A 58 -1.47 3.01 17.17
CA PRO A 58 -0.74 2.57 15.97
C PRO A 58 -0.24 1.12 16.05
N SER A 59 -0.06 0.62 17.28
CA SER A 59 0.45 -0.72 17.60
C SER A 59 -0.57 -1.84 17.49
N LEU A 60 -1.88 -1.56 17.41
CA LEU A 60 -2.85 -2.64 17.25
C LEU A 60 -2.73 -3.22 15.85
N ASN A 61 -2.47 -4.53 15.76
CA ASN A 61 -2.32 -5.24 14.50
C ASN A 61 -3.57 -5.00 13.65
N ARG A 62 -3.44 -4.20 12.58
CA ARG A 62 -4.52 -3.74 11.69
C ARG A 62 -5.36 -4.90 11.17
N THR A 63 -4.74 -6.06 11.04
CA THR A 63 -5.34 -7.34 10.68
C THR A 63 -6.44 -7.76 11.66
N ILE A 64 -6.24 -7.57 12.97
CA ILE A 64 -7.23 -7.91 14.01
C ILE A 64 -8.49 -7.05 13.89
N ILE A 65 -8.32 -5.75 13.64
CA ILE A 65 -9.42 -4.78 13.49
C ILE A 65 -10.35 -5.19 12.33
N GLN A 66 -9.80 -5.83 11.30
CA GLN A 66 -10.52 -6.25 10.09
C GLN A 66 -11.13 -7.64 10.21
N PHE A 67 -10.40 -8.60 10.79
CA PHE A 67 -10.84 -9.99 10.83
C PHE A 67 -11.84 -10.28 11.95
N VAL A 68 -11.73 -9.64 13.10
CA VAL A 68 -12.65 -9.92 14.22
C VAL A 68 -14.11 -9.61 13.85
N PRO A 69 -14.45 -8.47 13.21
CA PRO A 69 -15.81 -8.22 12.73
C PRO A 69 -16.31 -9.29 11.75
N ILE A 70 -15.46 -9.71 10.80
CA ILE A 70 -15.79 -10.76 9.81
C ILE A 70 -16.07 -12.09 10.52
N ILE A 71 -15.24 -12.49 11.48
CA ILE A 71 -15.41 -13.72 12.25
C ILE A 71 -16.75 -13.71 13.00
N ILE A 72 -17.10 -12.58 13.65
CA ILE A 72 -18.37 -12.45 14.36
C ILE A 72 -19.55 -12.62 13.40
N MET A 73 -19.50 -11.99 12.22
CA MET A 73 -20.52 -12.17 11.17
C MET A 73 -20.61 -13.61 10.69
N MET A 74 -19.46 -14.25 10.43
CA MET A 74 -19.39 -15.64 9.96
C MET A 74 -19.99 -16.62 10.98
N ILE A 75 -19.69 -16.44 12.28
CA ILE A 75 -20.26 -17.26 13.35
C ILE A 75 -21.78 -17.11 13.38
N TYR A 76 -22.28 -15.88 13.33
CA TYR A 76 -23.71 -15.62 13.37
C TYR A 76 -24.46 -16.18 12.15
N ILE A 77 -23.93 -15.97 10.94
CA ILE A 77 -24.53 -16.49 9.70
C ILE A 77 -24.54 -18.02 9.69
N SER A 78 -23.46 -18.64 10.17
CA SER A 78 -23.39 -20.09 10.34
C SER A 78 -24.50 -20.57 11.28
N TYR A 79 -24.62 -19.95 12.46
CA TYR A 79 -25.69 -20.23 13.41
C TYR A 79 -27.08 -20.08 12.78
N PHE A 80 -27.34 -18.98 12.06
CA PHE A 80 -28.63 -18.71 11.45
C PHE A 80 -29.02 -19.76 10.39
N ASN A 81 -28.07 -20.17 9.56
CA ASN A 81 -28.29 -21.24 8.57
C ASN A 81 -28.55 -22.58 9.24
N ILE A 82 -27.78 -22.95 10.27
CA ILE A 82 -27.98 -24.20 11.03
C ILE A 82 -29.35 -24.19 11.70
N TYR A 83 -29.71 -23.12 12.40
CA TYR A 83 -31.00 -22.95 13.06
C TYR A 83 -32.15 -23.08 12.05
N SER A 84 -32.04 -22.38 10.93
CA SER A 84 -33.07 -22.40 9.88
C SER A 84 -33.23 -23.77 9.25
N MET A 85 -32.14 -24.46 8.91
CA MET A 85 -32.23 -25.80 8.33
C MET A 85 -32.72 -26.85 9.33
N ALA A 86 -32.26 -26.79 10.57
CA ALA A 86 -32.73 -27.70 11.60
C ALA A 86 -34.24 -27.55 11.84
N LYS A 87 -34.73 -26.30 11.93
CA LYS A 87 -36.12 -26.00 12.25
C LYS A 87 -37.07 -26.13 11.07
N TYR A 88 -36.73 -25.55 9.92
CA TYR A 88 -37.62 -25.42 8.76
C TYR A 88 -37.34 -26.40 7.65
N PHE A 89 -36.40 -27.34 7.81
CA PHE A 89 -36.28 -28.45 6.86
C PHE A 89 -36.28 -29.77 7.60
N SER A 90 -35.30 -30.02 8.46
CA SER A 90 -35.17 -31.31 9.14
C SER A 90 -36.37 -31.63 10.05
N LYS A 91 -36.74 -30.70 10.94
CA LYS A 91 -37.86 -30.89 11.86
C LYS A 91 -39.21 -30.94 11.15
N GLU A 92 -39.44 -30.12 10.12
CA GLU A 92 -40.71 -30.15 9.38
C GLU A 92 -40.88 -31.40 8.52
N ILE A 93 -39.79 -31.93 7.95
CA ILE A 93 -39.78 -33.25 7.28
C ILE A 93 -40.12 -34.34 8.32
N LYS A 94 -39.43 -34.34 9.47
CA LYS A 94 -39.65 -35.32 10.54
C LYS A 94 -41.08 -35.27 11.11
N ASN A 95 -41.63 -34.07 11.25
CA ASN A 95 -42.99 -33.86 11.74
C ASN A 95 -44.07 -34.11 10.68
N GLY A 96 -43.70 -34.44 9.44
CA GLY A 96 -44.63 -34.72 8.35
C GLY A 96 -45.34 -33.49 7.75
N ILE A 97 -44.94 -32.27 8.14
CA ILE A 97 -45.54 -31.02 7.63
C ILE A 97 -45.33 -30.91 6.12
N VAL A 98 -44.13 -31.26 5.63
CA VAL A 98 -43.81 -31.27 4.20
C VAL A 98 -44.73 -32.24 3.43
N ASN A 99 -45.04 -33.40 4.01
CA ASN A 99 -45.95 -34.38 3.37
C ASN A 99 -47.39 -33.87 3.30
N LEU A 100 -47.84 -33.12 4.31
CA LEU A 100 -49.15 -32.46 4.30
C LEU A 100 -49.23 -31.36 3.24
N GLU A 101 -48.18 -30.57 3.06
CA GLU A 101 -48.09 -29.53 2.03
C GLU A 101 -48.09 -30.12 0.62
N ILE A 102 -47.39 -31.24 0.39
CA ILE A 102 -47.45 -31.96 -0.89
C ILE A 102 -48.87 -32.47 -1.15
N ARG A 103 -49.54 -33.04 -0.14
CA ARG A 103 -50.93 -33.52 -0.25
C ARG A 103 -51.94 -32.39 -0.49
N SER A 104 -51.63 -31.17 -0.03
CA SER A 104 -52.44 -29.97 -0.29
C SER A 104 -52.32 -29.43 -1.72
N GLY A 105 -51.50 -30.06 -2.58
CA GLY A 105 -51.34 -29.68 -3.99
C GLY A 105 -50.15 -28.75 -4.26
N THR A 106 -49.32 -28.46 -3.26
CA THR A 106 -48.13 -27.63 -3.48
C THR A 106 -47.04 -28.40 -4.20
N SER A 107 -46.51 -27.85 -5.30
CA SER A 107 -45.44 -28.50 -6.05
C SER A 107 -44.15 -28.60 -5.22
N LYS A 108 -43.42 -29.70 -5.38
CA LYS A 108 -42.19 -29.97 -4.63
C LYS A 108 -41.08 -28.96 -4.90
N SER A 109 -41.01 -28.44 -6.13
CA SER A 109 -40.09 -27.35 -6.49
C SER A 109 -40.43 -26.06 -5.74
N ARG A 110 -41.71 -25.69 -5.70
CA ARG A 110 -42.19 -24.51 -4.97
C ARG A 110 -41.89 -24.62 -3.47
N LEU A 111 -42.11 -25.79 -2.88
CA LEU A 111 -41.75 -26.09 -1.48
C LEU A 111 -40.28 -25.83 -1.16
N PHE A 112 -39.37 -26.27 -2.04
CA PHE A 112 -37.94 -26.05 -1.87
C PHE A 112 -37.61 -24.56 -1.96
N TRP A 113 -38.01 -23.90 -3.05
CA TRP A 113 -37.63 -22.52 -3.32
C TRP A 113 -38.25 -21.52 -2.33
N GLU A 114 -39.50 -21.72 -1.90
CA GLU A 114 -40.12 -20.84 -0.88
C GLU A 114 -39.38 -20.88 0.46
N ARG A 115 -38.82 -22.03 0.85
CA ARG A 115 -38.03 -22.20 2.08
C ARG A 115 -36.63 -21.61 1.94
N VAL A 116 -35.96 -21.87 0.81
CA VAL A 116 -34.63 -21.31 0.50
C VAL A 116 -34.70 -19.78 0.45
N LEU A 117 -35.68 -19.23 -0.24
CA LEU A 117 -35.81 -17.80 -0.48
C LEU A 117 -36.03 -17.04 0.82
N VAL A 118 -36.88 -17.53 1.74
CA VAL A 118 -37.05 -16.90 3.06
C VAL A 118 -35.75 -16.91 3.86
N ASN A 119 -35.05 -18.04 3.94
CA ASN A 119 -33.77 -18.10 4.63
C ASN A 119 -32.79 -17.05 4.07
N LYS A 120 -32.69 -16.93 2.74
CA LYS A 120 -31.75 -16.00 2.10
C LYS A 120 -32.15 -14.54 2.20
N ILE A 121 -33.44 -14.22 2.16
CA ILE A 121 -33.89 -12.86 2.44
C ILE A 121 -33.44 -12.43 3.85
N PHE A 122 -33.68 -13.26 4.86
CA PHE A 122 -33.27 -12.93 6.23
C PHE A 122 -31.75 -12.83 6.38
N SER A 123 -30.97 -13.78 5.83
CA SER A 123 -29.51 -13.73 5.94
C SER A 123 -28.93 -12.50 5.24
N VAL A 124 -29.41 -12.16 4.04
CA VAL A 124 -28.96 -10.98 3.28
C VAL A 124 -29.33 -9.68 4.00
N ILE A 125 -30.56 -9.54 4.52
CA ILE A 125 -30.95 -8.37 5.31
C ILE A 125 -30.04 -8.21 6.54
N LEU A 126 -29.75 -9.31 7.24
CA LEU A 126 -28.86 -9.27 8.40
C LEU A 126 -27.44 -8.88 8.02
N ILE A 127 -26.89 -9.42 6.93
CA ILE A 127 -25.58 -9.01 6.40
C ILE A 127 -25.56 -7.51 6.09
N LEU A 128 -26.60 -6.99 5.42
CA LEU A 128 -26.71 -5.56 5.12
C LEU A 128 -26.72 -4.70 6.39
N ILE A 129 -27.44 -5.14 7.44
CA ILE A 129 -27.45 -4.45 8.74
C ILE A 129 -26.03 -4.38 9.32
N TYR A 130 -25.28 -5.50 9.34
CA TYR A 130 -23.90 -5.51 9.82
C TYR A 130 -22.98 -4.58 9.02
N VAL A 131 -23.10 -4.61 7.69
CA VAL A 131 -22.33 -3.75 6.77
C VAL A 131 -22.61 -2.27 7.05
N ILE A 132 -23.89 -1.90 7.21
CA ILE A 132 -24.29 -0.52 7.52
C ILE A 132 -23.76 -0.09 8.91
N ILE A 133 -23.90 -0.93 9.93
CA ILE A 133 -23.38 -0.66 11.28
C ILE A 133 -21.86 -0.43 11.23
N PHE A 134 -21.13 -1.31 10.54
CA PHE A 134 -19.69 -1.16 10.35
C PHE A 134 -19.35 0.16 9.67
N PHE A 135 -19.96 0.43 8.51
CA PHE A 135 -19.72 1.65 7.75
C PHE A 135 -19.96 2.91 8.58
N LEU A 136 -21.11 3.00 9.27
CA LEU A 136 -21.48 4.14 10.10
C LEU A 136 -20.51 4.36 11.28
N ILE A 137 -20.06 3.30 11.95
CA ILE A 137 -19.11 3.41 13.08
C ILE A 137 -17.75 3.94 12.62
N TYR A 138 -17.22 3.45 11.50
CA TYR A 138 -15.90 3.82 11.03
C TYR A 138 -15.88 5.18 10.31
N ILE A 139 -16.91 5.50 9.52
CA ILE A 139 -16.99 6.79 8.82
C ILE A 139 -17.21 7.96 9.78
N SER A 140 -17.91 7.72 10.90
CA SER A 140 -18.14 8.73 11.95
C SER A 140 -16.91 8.98 12.82
N SER A 141 -15.84 8.21 12.63
CA SER A 141 -14.62 8.39 13.39
C SER A 141 -13.87 9.66 12.98
N LYS A 142 -13.27 10.37 13.95
CA LYS A 142 -12.52 11.60 13.71
C LYS A 142 -11.22 11.37 12.91
N LYS A 143 -10.69 10.14 12.87
CA LYS A 143 -9.43 9.83 12.20
C LYS A 143 -9.66 9.48 10.72
N GLU A 144 -8.90 10.12 9.82
CA GLU A 144 -8.93 9.81 8.38
C GLU A 144 -8.64 8.34 8.07
N PHE A 145 -7.75 7.70 8.85
CA PHE A 145 -7.48 6.26 8.72
C PHE A 145 -8.76 5.41 8.84
N ASN A 146 -9.62 5.69 9.83
CA ASN A 146 -10.85 4.93 10.03
C ASN A 146 -11.86 5.17 8.90
N LYS A 147 -11.84 6.36 8.27
CA LYS A 147 -12.65 6.63 7.08
C LYS A 147 -12.17 5.84 5.86
N VAL A 148 -10.84 5.73 5.68
CA VAL A 148 -10.23 4.85 4.67
C VAL A 148 -10.62 3.40 4.93
N VAL A 149 -10.64 2.98 6.20
CA VAL A 149 -11.12 1.65 6.59
C VAL A 149 -12.60 1.46 6.20
N ALA A 150 -13.46 2.42 6.49
CA ALA A 150 -14.87 2.35 6.10
C ALA A 150 -15.04 2.18 4.57
N LEU A 151 -14.34 2.98 3.77
CA LEU A 151 -14.50 2.96 2.31
C LEU A 151 -13.95 1.68 1.68
N ASN A 152 -12.82 1.17 2.16
CA ASN A 152 -12.14 0.04 1.53
C ASN A 152 -12.64 -1.33 2.02
N TYR A 153 -12.97 -1.48 3.30
CA TYR A 153 -13.32 -2.78 3.88
C TYR A 153 -14.80 -3.12 3.81
N THR A 154 -15.68 -2.14 3.63
CA THR A 154 -17.13 -2.37 3.47
C THR A 154 -17.42 -3.28 2.28
N ALA A 155 -16.67 -3.14 1.18
CA ALA A 155 -16.75 -4.06 0.03
C ALA A 155 -16.39 -5.50 0.41
N GLY A 156 -15.35 -5.69 1.24
CA GLY A 156 -14.93 -7.00 1.74
C GLY A 156 -15.98 -7.69 2.60
N LEU A 157 -16.81 -6.94 3.34
CA LEU A 157 -17.91 -7.51 4.13
C LEU A 157 -19.02 -8.12 3.27
N PHE A 158 -19.18 -7.71 2.00
CA PHE A 158 -20.11 -8.37 1.07
C PHE A 158 -19.68 -9.78 0.69
N PHE A 159 -18.39 -10.14 0.84
CA PHE A 159 -17.93 -11.52 0.67
C PHE A 159 -18.66 -12.51 1.58
N THR A 160 -19.17 -12.03 2.71
CA THR A 160 -19.96 -12.86 3.64
C THR A 160 -21.25 -13.41 3.01
N ILE A 161 -21.74 -12.81 1.92
CA ILE A 161 -22.85 -13.36 1.11
C ILE A 161 -22.42 -14.66 0.41
N ILE A 162 -21.22 -14.71 -0.16
CA ILE A 162 -20.69 -15.91 -0.82
C ILE A 162 -20.53 -17.02 0.22
N PHE A 163 -19.99 -16.68 1.38
CA PHE A 163 -19.88 -17.59 2.53
C PHE A 163 -21.24 -18.14 2.99
N ASP A 164 -22.26 -17.28 3.10
CA ASP A 164 -23.64 -17.68 3.43
C ASP A 164 -24.21 -18.70 2.44
N LEU A 165 -23.93 -18.52 1.14
CA LEU A 165 -24.34 -19.46 0.10
C LEU A 165 -23.60 -20.80 0.22
N ILE A 166 -22.29 -20.78 0.47
CA ILE A 166 -21.47 -21.99 0.62
C ILE A 166 -21.97 -22.83 1.80
N ILE A 167 -22.12 -22.24 2.98
CA ILE A 167 -22.61 -22.97 4.17
C ILE A 167 -23.98 -23.54 3.92
N PHE A 168 -24.89 -22.74 3.39
CA PHE A 168 -26.25 -23.17 3.12
C PHE A 168 -26.29 -24.35 2.14
N SER A 169 -25.45 -24.32 1.11
CA SER A 169 -25.34 -25.41 0.13
C SER A 169 -24.80 -26.69 0.75
N ILE A 170 -23.78 -26.59 1.60
CA ILE A 170 -23.24 -27.75 2.32
C ILE A 170 -24.31 -28.33 3.26
N LEU A 171 -24.98 -27.47 4.04
CA LEU A 171 -26.05 -27.91 4.94
C LEU A 171 -27.21 -28.57 4.18
N LEU A 172 -27.57 -28.07 2.98
CA LEU A 172 -28.57 -28.70 2.14
C LEU A 172 -28.23 -30.15 1.77
N ILE A 173 -26.96 -30.46 1.49
CA ILE A 173 -26.53 -31.84 1.17
C ILE A 173 -26.84 -32.78 2.35
N PHE A 174 -26.60 -32.31 3.58
CA PHE A 174 -26.76 -33.10 4.80
C PHE A 174 -28.19 -33.17 5.33
N ILE A 175 -29.11 -32.39 4.78
CA ILE A 175 -30.52 -32.39 5.17
C ILE A 175 -31.18 -33.76 4.98
N THR A 176 -30.61 -34.56 4.06
CA THR A 176 -31.05 -35.92 3.75
C THR A 176 -30.84 -36.92 4.89
N VAL A 177 -29.98 -36.61 5.87
CA VAL A 177 -29.66 -37.52 6.98
C VAL A 177 -30.72 -37.48 8.09
N GLN A 178 -31.71 -36.57 8.02
CA GLN A 178 -32.85 -36.44 8.94
C GLN A 178 -32.49 -36.36 10.44
N SER A 179 -31.22 -36.10 10.76
CA SER A 179 -30.70 -35.96 12.12
C SER A 179 -30.31 -34.51 12.37
N GLY A 180 -31.12 -33.81 13.17
CA GLY A 180 -30.81 -32.44 13.60
C GLY A 180 -29.51 -32.34 14.41
N ALA A 181 -29.17 -33.37 15.18
CA ALA A 181 -27.92 -33.43 15.96
C ALA A 181 -26.69 -33.54 15.06
N LEU A 182 -26.73 -34.41 14.04
CA LEU A 182 -25.64 -34.54 13.07
C LEU A 182 -25.46 -33.25 12.27
N MET A 183 -26.57 -32.60 11.91
CA MET A 183 -26.57 -31.32 11.20
C MET A 183 -25.96 -30.19 12.04
N GLY A 184 -26.22 -30.19 13.35
CA GLY A 184 -25.58 -29.28 14.31
C GLY A 184 -24.08 -29.53 14.48
N ALA A 185 -23.67 -30.81 14.57
CA ALA A 185 -22.25 -31.19 14.69
C ALA A 185 -21.45 -30.81 13.42
N LEU A 186 -21.98 -31.13 12.24
CA LEU A 186 -21.36 -30.78 10.96
C LEU A 186 -21.35 -29.27 10.72
N GLY A 187 -22.44 -28.58 11.03
CA GLY A 187 -22.50 -27.12 10.96
C GLY A 187 -21.46 -26.46 11.87
N THR A 188 -21.26 -26.99 13.07
CA THR A 188 -20.21 -26.53 14.00
C THR A 188 -18.81 -26.83 13.48
N PHE A 189 -18.58 -28.00 12.89
CA PHE A 189 -17.29 -28.35 12.28
C PHE A 189 -16.95 -27.42 11.10
N ILE A 190 -17.93 -27.13 10.24
CA ILE A 190 -17.80 -26.18 9.13
C ILE A 190 -17.51 -24.78 9.69
N LEU A 191 -18.23 -24.35 10.72
CA LEU A 191 -18.00 -23.07 11.38
C LEU A 191 -16.57 -22.99 11.91
N ILE A 192 -16.08 -24.00 12.64
CA ILE A 192 -14.70 -24.02 13.17
C ILE A 192 -13.70 -23.99 12.01
N PHE A 193 -13.92 -24.81 10.99
CA PHE A 193 -13.04 -24.86 9.81
C PHE A 193 -12.95 -23.48 9.16
N PHE A 194 -14.08 -22.83 8.85
CA PHE A 194 -14.12 -21.52 8.21
C PHE A 194 -13.68 -20.36 9.11
N ALA A 195 -14.00 -20.39 10.41
CA ALA A 195 -13.55 -19.40 11.38
C ALA A 195 -12.05 -19.53 11.68
N SER A 196 -11.46 -20.72 11.50
CA SER A 196 -10.02 -20.94 11.65
C SER A 196 -9.21 -20.44 10.46
N ILE A 197 -9.79 -20.30 9.27
CA ILE A 197 -9.01 -19.92 8.08
C ILE A 197 -8.45 -18.48 8.17
N PRO A 198 -9.17 -17.47 8.69
CA PRO A 198 -8.59 -16.18 9.03
C PRO A 198 -7.40 -16.28 10.00
N LEU A 199 -7.43 -17.23 10.94
CA LEU A 199 -6.33 -17.47 11.86
C LEU A 199 -5.14 -18.13 11.15
N ILE A 200 -5.38 -19.13 10.29
CA ILE A 200 -4.33 -19.75 9.46
C ILE A 200 -3.67 -18.71 8.55
N ALA A 201 -4.45 -17.77 8.01
CA ALA A 201 -3.94 -16.66 7.22
C ALA A 201 -2.93 -15.78 7.97
N LEU A 202 -3.18 -15.51 9.26
CA LEU A 202 -2.25 -14.78 10.14
C LEU A 202 -0.92 -15.53 10.31
N PHE A 203 -0.94 -16.87 10.30
CA PHE A 203 0.28 -17.68 10.44
C PHE A 203 1.02 -17.88 9.10
N VAL A 204 0.31 -17.99 7.97
CA VAL A 204 0.90 -18.11 6.63
C VAL A 204 1.54 -16.80 6.17
N GLN A 205 1.09 -15.65 6.68
CA GLN A 205 1.72 -14.35 6.45
C GLN A 205 3.19 -14.25 6.87
N LYS A 206 3.69 -15.17 7.70
CA LYS A 206 5.11 -15.23 8.06
C LYS A 206 6.01 -15.76 6.95
N GLN A 207 5.48 -16.24 5.83
CA GLN A 207 6.31 -16.37 4.63
C GLN A 207 6.55 -14.98 4.09
N GLU A 208 7.77 -14.47 4.32
CA GLU A 208 8.33 -13.31 3.64
C GLU A 208 8.06 -13.47 2.14
N ILE A 209 6.99 -12.85 1.65
CA ILE A 209 6.96 -12.48 0.24
C ILE A 209 8.09 -11.46 0.15
N ILE A 210 9.23 -11.95 -0.33
CA ILE A 210 10.53 -11.28 -0.46
C ILE A 210 10.29 -9.77 -0.58
N SER A 211 10.56 -9.03 0.51
CA SER A 211 10.35 -7.57 0.61
C SER A 211 10.93 -6.83 -0.61
N ASP A 212 12.00 -7.39 -1.16
CA ASP A 212 12.72 -6.95 -2.35
C ASP A 212 11.88 -6.97 -3.64
N PHE A 213 10.94 -7.91 -3.83
CA PHE A 213 10.15 -8.00 -5.07
C PHE A 213 9.22 -6.80 -5.25
N GLY A 214 8.49 -6.41 -4.19
CA GLY A 214 7.57 -5.28 -4.25
C GLY A 214 8.30 -3.95 -4.50
N VAL A 215 9.43 -3.76 -3.81
CA VAL A 215 10.32 -2.61 -4.00
C VAL A 215 10.88 -2.57 -5.43
N ARG A 216 11.36 -3.71 -5.93
CA ARG A 216 11.86 -3.84 -7.30
C ARG A 216 10.77 -3.57 -8.33
N ASN A 217 9.60 -4.17 -8.20
CA ASN A 217 8.49 -3.99 -9.13
C ASN A 217 8.04 -2.53 -9.18
N TYR A 218 8.06 -1.83 -8.04
CA TYR A 218 7.78 -0.40 -8.00
C TYR A 218 8.85 0.44 -8.71
N LYS A 219 10.15 0.17 -8.47
CA LYS A 219 11.24 0.85 -9.20
C LYS A 219 11.07 0.67 -10.71
N LEU A 220 10.73 -0.53 -11.16
CA LEU A 220 10.42 -0.81 -12.57
C LEU A 220 9.17 -0.06 -13.06
N ALA A 221 8.13 0.05 -12.24
CA ALA A 221 6.94 0.83 -12.57
C ALA A 221 7.28 2.31 -12.78
N VAL A 222 8.08 2.91 -11.89
CA VAL A 222 8.56 4.31 -12.00
C VAL A 222 9.41 4.49 -13.25
N ALA A 223 10.35 3.59 -13.50
CA ALA A 223 11.19 3.64 -14.70
C ALA A 223 10.35 3.48 -15.99
N ASN A 224 9.34 2.61 -15.98
CA ASN A 224 8.43 2.45 -17.11
C ASN A 224 7.61 3.72 -17.40
N GLU A 225 7.02 4.34 -16.38
CA GLU A 225 6.30 5.61 -16.55
C GLU A 225 7.22 6.74 -17.01
N THR A 226 8.45 6.78 -16.50
CA THR A 226 9.47 7.74 -16.94
C THR A 226 9.83 7.52 -18.42
N ASN A 227 9.97 6.27 -18.86
CA ASN A 227 10.21 5.92 -20.26
C ASN A 227 9.05 6.33 -21.16
N LYS A 228 7.79 6.09 -20.75
CA LYS A 228 6.61 6.56 -21.50
C LYS A 228 6.57 8.08 -21.63
N LEU A 229 6.86 8.80 -20.55
CA LEU A 229 6.94 10.27 -20.58
C LEU A 229 8.04 10.75 -21.51
N SER A 230 9.23 10.14 -21.44
CA SER A 230 10.32 10.43 -22.38
C SER A 230 9.87 10.21 -23.84
N GLN A 231 9.30 9.05 -24.15
CA GLN A 231 8.81 8.71 -25.50
C GLN A 231 7.75 9.69 -26.00
N LYS A 232 6.81 10.10 -25.13
CA LYS A 232 5.75 11.09 -25.44
C LYS A 232 6.32 12.43 -25.89
N PHE A 233 7.46 12.86 -25.34
CA PHE A 233 8.10 14.13 -25.68
C PHE A 233 9.33 14.00 -26.60
N GLY A 234 9.71 12.78 -26.97
CA GLY A 234 10.80 12.47 -27.90
C GLY A 234 12.21 12.72 -27.34
N LYS A 235 13.20 12.73 -28.24
CA LYS A 235 14.63 12.88 -27.91
C LYS A 235 14.99 14.22 -27.25
N ASN A 236 14.18 15.25 -27.49
CA ASN A 236 14.36 16.57 -26.89
C ASN A 236 13.66 16.70 -25.53
N SER A 237 13.20 15.59 -24.96
CA SER A 237 12.56 15.61 -23.66
C SER A 237 13.56 15.99 -22.56
N ILE A 238 13.09 16.72 -21.54
CA ILE A 238 13.88 17.07 -20.35
C ILE A 238 14.52 15.82 -19.73
N ILE A 239 13.81 14.68 -19.74
CA ILE A 239 14.30 13.40 -19.20
C ILE A 239 15.49 12.89 -20.02
N GLU A 240 15.37 12.76 -21.35
CA GLU A 240 16.46 12.25 -22.19
C GLU A 240 17.66 13.20 -22.17
N GLN A 241 17.42 14.51 -22.23
CA GLN A 241 18.49 15.50 -22.13
C GLN A 241 19.19 15.41 -20.77
N SER A 242 18.44 15.31 -19.67
CA SER A 242 19.02 15.16 -18.33
C SER A 242 19.84 13.86 -18.18
N ILE A 243 19.42 12.76 -18.81
CA ILE A 243 20.19 11.51 -18.84
C ILE A 243 21.48 11.69 -19.66
N ALA A 244 21.40 12.31 -20.83
CA ALA A 244 22.56 12.57 -21.67
C ALA A 244 23.59 13.49 -21.00
N ASP A 245 23.11 14.49 -20.25
CA ASP A 245 23.93 15.46 -19.51
C ASP A 245 24.77 14.83 -18.39
N MET A 246 24.48 13.60 -17.96
CA MET A 246 25.19 12.94 -16.86
C MET A 246 26.67 12.74 -17.16
N ARG A 247 27.06 12.61 -18.43
CA ARG A 247 28.47 12.57 -18.84
C ARG A 247 29.19 13.89 -18.59
N ILE A 248 28.52 15.01 -18.85
CA ILE A 248 29.04 16.36 -18.58
C ILE A 248 29.18 16.55 -17.07
N LEU A 249 28.17 16.15 -16.29
CA LEU A 249 28.23 16.22 -14.82
C LEU A 249 29.36 15.37 -14.24
N ARG A 250 29.56 14.15 -14.76
CA ARG A 250 30.64 13.25 -14.35
C ARG A 250 32.03 13.84 -14.60
N ASN A 251 32.21 14.50 -15.74
CA ASN A 251 33.49 15.05 -16.16
C ASN A 251 33.72 16.49 -15.66
N ASN A 252 32.85 16.99 -14.78
CA ASN A 252 32.98 18.34 -14.22
C ASN A 252 34.27 18.48 -13.43
N LYS A 253 35.09 19.47 -13.81
CA LYS A 253 36.24 19.91 -13.02
C LYS A 253 35.88 21.13 -12.20
N PHE A 254 36.10 21.06 -10.89
CA PHE A 254 35.85 22.17 -10.00
C PHE A 254 36.97 23.21 -10.09
N GLN A 255 36.61 24.48 -9.93
CA GLN A 255 37.56 25.53 -9.57
C GLN A 255 37.43 25.81 -8.08
N TYR A 256 38.55 25.95 -7.37
CA TYR A 256 38.57 26.14 -5.91
C TYR A 256 38.83 27.59 -5.54
N PHE A 257 38.08 28.07 -4.55
CA PHE A 257 38.17 29.44 -4.05
C PHE A 257 38.29 29.42 -2.53
N ASP A 258 39.17 30.24 -1.97
CA ASP A 258 39.26 30.42 -0.52
C ASP A 258 38.06 31.21 0.01
N GLU A 259 38.02 31.47 1.32
CA GLU A 259 36.93 32.22 1.93
C GLU A 259 36.87 33.70 1.54
N PHE A 260 37.93 34.23 0.92
CA PHE A 260 38.02 35.59 0.40
C PHE A 260 37.73 35.67 -1.10
N GLY A 261 37.46 34.54 -1.75
CA GLY A 261 37.18 34.46 -3.19
C GLY A 261 38.42 34.41 -4.07
N ASN A 262 39.60 34.19 -3.50
CA ASN A 262 40.82 33.97 -4.29
C ASN A 262 40.84 32.54 -4.82
N LYS A 263 41.07 32.40 -6.11
CA LYS A 263 41.27 31.09 -6.73
C LYS A 263 42.55 30.46 -6.19
N PHE A 264 42.50 29.19 -5.83
CA PHE A 264 43.69 28.42 -5.49
C PHE A 264 43.64 27.05 -6.17
N GLU A 265 44.80 26.40 -6.23
CA GLU A 265 44.93 25.02 -6.65
C GLU A 265 45.40 24.20 -5.45
N PHE A 266 44.91 22.97 -5.36
CA PHE A 266 45.42 22.01 -4.40
C PHE A 266 46.74 21.47 -4.95
N GLU A 267 47.83 22.23 -4.82
CA GLU A 267 49.18 21.73 -5.07
C GLU A 267 49.47 20.59 -4.08
N ASP A 268 49.81 19.41 -4.61
CA ASP A 268 50.18 18.21 -3.85
C ASP A 268 49.26 17.91 -2.65
N ALA A 269 47.92 17.98 -2.84
CA ALA A 269 47.00 17.50 -1.81
C ALA A 269 47.32 16.03 -1.50
N PRO A 270 47.67 15.69 -0.24
CA PRO A 270 48.02 14.32 0.08
C PRO A 270 46.85 13.40 -0.30
N GLU A 271 47.17 12.20 -0.82
CA GLU A 271 46.19 11.17 -1.22
C GLU A 271 45.21 10.78 -0.09
N THR A 272 45.44 11.27 1.12
CA THR A 272 44.69 11.00 2.35
C THR A 272 43.99 12.23 2.93
N LEU A 273 43.93 13.37 2.24
CA LEU A 273 43.31 14.59 2.77
C LEU A 273 41.79 14.44 2.88
N PRO A 274 41.22 14.29 4.11
CA PRO A 274 39.79 14.14 4.23
C PRO A 274 39.10 15.48 3.97
N ILE A 275 38.09 15.47 3.11
CA ILE A 275 37.26 16.63 2.80
C ILE A 275 35.91 16.45 3.46
N TYR A 276 35.51 17.47 4.21
CA TYR A 276 34.25 17.52 4.92
C TYR A 276 33.35 18.55 4.25
N GLY A 277 32.13 18.13 3.89
CA GLY A 277 31.06 19.09 3.65
C GLY A 277 30.75 19.84 4.96
N PHE A 278 30.65 21.17 4.91
CA PHE A 278 30.06 22.03 5.96
C PHE A 278 30.46 21.68 7.42
N ASN A 279 31.57 22.22 7.92
CA ASN A 279 31.96 22.08 9.32
C ASN A 279 31.05 22.91 10.23
N LEU A 280 30.22 22.21 10.99
CA LEU A 280 29.50 22.76 12.13
C LEU A 280 29.78 21.89 13.36
N ASN A 281 31.00 21.98 13.91
CA ASN A 281 31.32 21.50 15.27
C ASN A 281 30.33 21.98 16.35
N LYS A 282 29.46 22.96 16.04
CA LYS A 282 28.42 23.50 16.93
C LYS A 282 27.05 22.78 16.82
N TYR A 283 26.78 21.97 15.78
CA TYR A 283 25.40 21.54 15.46
C TYR A 283 25.19 20.05 15.11
N ASN A 284 26.19 19.16 15.28
CA ASN A 284 26.04 17.69 15.17
C ASN A 284 25.39 17.17 13.85
N ALA A 285 25.59 17.84 12.72
CA ALA A 285 25.13 17.31 11.42
C ALA A 285 26.22 16.42 10.78
N LYS A 286 25.83 15.20 10.37
CA LYS A 286 26.70 14.25 9.67
C LYS A 286 26.70 14.57 8.17
N PHE A 287 27.67 15.33 7.71
CA PHE A 287 27.83 15.68 6.29
C PHE A 287 28.67 14.64 5.54
N PRO A 288 28.67 14.62 4.18
CA PRO A 288 29.47 13.64 3.47
C PRO A 288 30.94 13.92 3.74
N THR A 289 31.62 12.89 4.20
CA THR A 289 33.05 12.87 4.41
C THR A 289 33.67 12.09 3.26
N TYR A 290 34.58 12.74 2.54
CA TYR A 290 35.35 12.09 1.49
C TYR A 290 36.71 11.74 2.06
N GLU A 291 37.07 10.46 1.95
CA GLU A 291 38.34 9.93 2.47
C GLU A 291 39.55 10.64 1.85
N ASN A 292 39.42 11.08 0.60
CA ASN A 292 40.45 11.82 -0.11
C ASN A 292 39.87 12.74 -1.19
N PHE A 293 40.76 13.56 -1.77
CA PHE A 293 40.44 14.52 -2.82
C PHE A 293 39.87 13.86 -4.08
N TYR A 294 40.41 12.71 -4.50
CA TYR A 294 39.93 11.98 -5.68
C TYR A 294 38.46 11.54 -5.51
N ARG A 295 38.11 10.96 -4.35
CA ARG A 295 36.73 10.57 -4.02
C ARG A 295 35.81 11.78 -3.94
N PHE A 296 36.29 12.91 -3.45
CA PHE A 296 35.55 14.17 -3.46
C PHE A 296 35.24 14.61 -4.89
N GLU A 297 36.23 14.69 -5.78
CA GLU A 297 36.00 15.09 -7.18
C GLU A 297 35.03 14.14 -7.89
N GLU A 298 35.15 12.84 -7.63
CA GLU A 298 34.31 11.80 -8.24
C GLU A 298 32.85 11.82 -7.73
N SER A 299 32.65 12.03 -6.42
CA SER A 299 31.35 11.80 -5.78
C SER A 299 30.61 13.06 -5.35
N TYR A 300 31.28 14.20 -5.14
CA TYR A 300 30.66 15.37 -4.49
C TYR A 300 29.45 15.91 -5.24
N LEU A 301 29.58 16.15 -6.55
CA LEU A 301 28.46 16.65 -7.35
C LEU A 301 27.32 15.62 -7.39
N TYR A 302 27.63 14.33 -7.53
CA TYR A 302 26.62 13.27 -7.52
C TYR A 302 25.87 13.23 -6.18
N ASP A 303 26.59 13.24 -5.06
CA ASP A 303 26.00 13.16 -3.73
C ASP A 303 25.10 14.37 -3.43
N LEU A 304 25.47 15.56 -3.92
CA LEU A 304 24.61 16.76 -3.85
C LEU A 304 23.37 16.65 -4.74
N MET A 305 23.51 16.20 -5.99
CA MET A 305 22.38 15.99 -6.89
C MET A 305 21.40 14.95 -6.31
N TYR A 306 21.92 13.82 -5.82
CA TYR A 306 21.18 12.76 -5.15
C TYR A 306 20.46 13.24 -3.89
N SER A 307 21.03 14.24 -3.21
CA SER A 307 20.47 14.84 -2.01
C SER A 307 19.51 16.00 -2.26
N GLY A 308 19.31 16.39 -3.53
CA GLY A 308 18.48 17.52 -3.93
C GLY A 308 19.10 18.90 -3.65
N LEU A 309 20.43 18.98 -3.61
CA LEU A 309 21.23 20.20 -3.38
C LEU A 309 22.13 20.53 -4.58
N GLY A 310 21.85 19.94 -5.74
CA GLY A 310 22.70 20.05 -6.92
C GLY A 310 22.89 21.47 -7.42
N SER A 311 21.84 22.30 -7.39
CA SER A 311 21.93 23.71 -7.78
C SER A 311 22.72 24.56 -6.79
N GLU A 312 22.92 24.06 -5.56
CA GLU A 312 23.48 24.80 -4.42
C GLU A 312 24.96 24.44 -4.19
N VAL A 313 25.55 23.64 -5.08
CA VAL A 313 26.93 23.18 -5.04
C VAL A 313 27.97 24.28 -4.83
N GLU A 314 27.76 25.46 -5.43
CA GLU A 314 28.70 26.58 -5.32
C GLU A 314 28.55 27.39 -4.02
N ASN A 315 27.43 27.21 -3.31
CA ASN A 315 27.13 27.95 -2.09
C ASN A 315 27.56 27.21 -0.83
N LEU A 316 28.03 25.97 -0.94
CA LEU A 316 28.38 25.12 0.19
C LEU A 316 29.86 25.29 0.57
N PRO A 317 30.19 25.76 1.79
CA PRO A 317 31.56 25.73 2.26
C PRO A 317 32.02 24.29 2.52
N LEU A 318 33.23 24.02 2.09
CA LEU A 318 33.97 22.78 2.25
C LEU A 318 35.15 23.01 3.16
N PHE A 319 35.57 21.96 3.87
CA PHE A 319 36.68 22.03 4.80
C PHE A 319 37.65 20.89 4.52
N ALA A 320 38.90 21.24 4.25
CA ALA A 320 39.99 20.30 4.13
C ALA A 320 40.86 20.38 5.39
N TYR A 321 41.10 19.25 6.06
CA TYR A 321 41.95 19.25 7.27
C TYR A 321 43.35 18.79 6.92
N LEU A 322 44.30 19.71 6.99
CA LEU A 322 45.72 19.43 6.81
C LEU A 322 46.31 19.05 8.17
N GLN A 323 46.98 17.90 8.25
CA GLN A 323 47.76 17.53 9.42
C GLN A 323 49.11 18.25 9.34
N LYS A 324 49.35 19.18 10.27
CA LYS A 324 50.62 19.90 10.40
C LYS A 324 51.06 19.87 11.86
N ASP A 325 52.26 19.36 12.13
CA ASP A 325 52.88 19.32 13.46
C ASP A 325 51.95 18.72 14.56
N ASN A 326 51.36 17.55 14.28
CA ASN A 326 50.36 16.87 15.13
C ASN A 326 49.04 17.62 15.38
N ASN A 327 48.79 18.75 14.71
CA ASN A 327 47.54 19.49 14.76
C ASN A 327 46.80 19.42 13.41
N PHE A 328 45.47 19.33 13.47
CA PHE A 328 44.61 19.42 12.29
C PHE A 328 44.23 20.88 12.05
N VAL A 329 44.70 21.46 10.95
CA VAL A 329 44.30 22.81 10.51
C VAL A 329 43.25 22.67 9.42
N GLY A 330 42.00 23.03 9.74
CA GLY A 330 40.91 23.06 8.78
C GLY A 330 40.97 24.30 7.88
N LYS A 331 41.19 24.12 6.58
CA LYS A 331 41.07 25.17 5.56
C LYS A 331 39.67 25.16 4.98
N LYS A 332 38.95 26.27 5.12
CA LYS A 332 37.64 26.50 4.49
C LYS A 332 37.82 26.91 3.03
N PHE A 333 37.03 26.35 2.14
CA PHE A 333 37.02 26.68 0.71
C PHE A 333 35.64 26.50 0.08
N TYR A 334 35.49 26.98 -1.14
CA TYR A 334 34.30 26.85 -1.99
C TYR A 334 34.70 26.30 -3.35
N VAL A 335 33.71 25.76 -4.07
CA VAL A 335 33.91 25.27 -5.43
C VAL A 335 33.01 26.01 -6.42
N LYS A 336 33.50 26.12 -7.66
CA LYS A 336 32.71 26.56 -8.80
C LYS A 336 32.64 25.42 -9.81
N VAL A 337 31.44 25.11 -10.29
CA VAL A 337 31.25 24.12 -11.36
C VAL A 337 31.54 24.75 -12.72
N SER A 338 31.91 23.92 -13.70
CA SER A 338 32.19 24.39 -15.05
C SER A 338 30.96 25.05 -15.70
N GLU A 339 31.18 25.97 -16.65
CA GLU A 339 30.06 26.57 -17.39
C GLU A 339 29.28 25.52 -18.20
N GLU A 340 29.94 24.49 -18.71
CA GLU A 340 29.30 23.37 -19.40
C GLU A 340 28.30 22.65 -18.48
N THR A 341 28.71 22.37 -17.23
CA THR A 341 27.85 21.80 -16.17
C THR A 341 26.62 22.68 -15.93
N LYS A 342 26.78 24.00 -15.87
CA LYS A 342 25.67 24.96 -15.68
C LYS A 342 24.71 25.00 -16.86
N GLN A 343 25.18 24.64 -18.06
CA GLN A 343 24.35 24.60 -19.25
C GLN A 343 23.53 23.31 -19.38
N THR A 344 23.81 22.28 -18.58
CA THR A 344 23.02 21.05 -18.57
C THR A 344 21.55 21.31 -18.21
N SER A 345 20.67 20.52 -18.81
CA SER A 345 19.21 20.59 -18.69
C SER A 345 18.76 20.38 -17.26
N ILE A 346 19.38 19.42 -16.56
CA ILE A 346 19.06 19.13 -15.16
C ILE A 346 19.48 20.27 -14.22
N PHE A 347 20.66 20.86 -14.44
CA PHE A 347 21.13 21.98 -13.61
C PHE A 347 20.29 23.24 -13.87
N LYS A 348 19.94 23.52 -15.13
CA LYS A 348 18.99 24.57 -15.51
C LYS A 348 17.62 24.36 -14.87
N LEU A 349 17.12 23.13 -14.87
CA LEU A 349 15.83 22.79 -14.28
C LEU A 349 15.84 23.03 -12.77
N PHE A 350 16.85 22.53 -12.06
CA PHE A 350 16.99 22.73 -10.61
C PHE A 350 17.13 24.21 -10.26
N LYS A 351 18.02 24.94 -10.95
CA LYS A 351 18.17 26.39 -10.76
C LYS A 351 16.87 27.15 -11.06
N LYS A 352 16.12 26.75 -12.09
CA LYS A 352 14.81 27.33 -12.41
C LYS A 352 13.78 27.05 -11.30
N MET A 353 13.78 25.85 -10.71
CA MET A 353 12.92 25.50 -9.58
C MET A 353 13.30 26.27 -8.30
N THR A 354 14.58 26.52 -8.07
CA THR A 354 15.07 27.32 -6.93
C THR A 354 14.73 28.80 -7.13
N ASN A 355 15.06 29.39 -8.28
CA ASN A 355 14.89 30.83 -8.54
C ASN A 355 13.43 31.28 -8.68
N LYS A 356 12.53 30.41 -9.15
CA LYS A 356 11.11 30.75 -9.35
C LYS A 356 10.34 30.92 -8.04
N ILE A 357 10.94 30.57 -6.90
CA ILE A 357 10.28 30.69 -5.62
C ILE A 357 10.99 31.73 -4.78
N VAL A 358 10.59 32.98 -4.99
CA VAL A 358 10.95 34.08 -4.10
C VAL A 358 10.07 33.96 -2.88
N TYR A 359 10.68 33.71 -1.73
CA TYR A 359 10.01 33.73 -0.44
C TYR A 359 10.33 35.03 0.28
N THR A 360 9.37 35.58 1.00
CA THR A 360 9.67 36.64 1.97
C THR A 360 10.50 36.07 3.13
N ASP A 361 11.22 36.93 3.85
CA ASP A 361 11.99 36.49 5.03
C ASP A 361 11.09 35.81 6.08
N GLU A 362 9.83 36.25 6.19
CA GLU A 362 8.82 35.65 7.06
C GLU A 362 8.35 34.28 6.55
N GLU A 363 8.12 34.11 5.23
CA GLU A 363 7.82 32.81 4.64
C GLU A 363 8.98 31.84 4.87
N LEU A 364 10.22 32.27 4.66
CA LEU A 364 11.42 31.46 4.94
C LEU A 364 11.48 31.07 6.41
N PHE A 365 11.30 32.02 7.34
CA PHE A 365 11.32 31.75 8.77
C PHE A 365 10.29 30.67 9.16
N ASN A 366 9.06 30.76 8.66
CA ASN A 366 8.01 29.78 8.92
C ASN A 366 8.32 28.39 8.31
N MET A 367 8.98 28.36 7.15
CA MET A 367 9.38 27.11 6.47
C MET A 367 10.52 26.38 7.17
N TYR A 368 11.30 27.07 7.99
CA TYR A 368 12.35 26.49 8.85
C TYR A 368 11.90 26.30 10.30
N SER A 369 10.61 26.41 10.60
CA SER A 369 10.08 26.11 11.94
C SER A 369 10.24 24.63 12.30
N GLU A 370 10.35 24.31 13.59
CA GLU A 370 10.42 22.93 14.10
C GLU A 370 9.26 22.07 13.58
N LYS A 371 8.06 22.68 13.46
CA LYS A 371 6.89 22.04 12.87
C LYS A 371 7.07 21.70 11.40
N ALA A 372 7.61 22.63 10.59
CA ALA A 372 7.87 22.36 9.17
C ALA A 372 8.95 21.28 8.98
N ILE A 373 9.96 21.29 9.86
CA ILE A 373 11.08 20.34 9.84
C ILE A 373 10.63 18.93 10.26
N SER A 374 9.93 18.80 11.38
CA SER A 374 9.39 17.51 11.85
C SER A 374 8.44 16.89 10.83
N ASN A 375 7.80 17.73 10.00
CA ASN A 375 6.96 17.31 8.89
C ASN A 375 7.72 17.03 7.56
N SER A 376 9.05 17.07 7.54
CA SER A 376 9.85 16.84 6.34
C SER A 376 10.13 15.35 6.07
N ILE A 377 10.30 14.98 4.78
CA ILE A 377 10.78 13.62 4.42
C ILE A 377 12.23 13.37 4.87
N PHE A 378 12.98 14.43 5.12
CA PHE A 378 14.35 14.35 5.63
C PHE A 378 14.40 14.12 7.15
N TYR A 379 13.25 14.16 7.83
CA TYR A 379 13.16 13.94 9.27
C TYR A 379 12.88 12.49 9.63
N GLN A 380 13.76 11.91 10.44
CA GLN A 380 13.69 10.57 10.99
C GLN A 380 13.59 10.63 12.51
N HIS A 381 12.56 10.00 13.06
CA HIS A 381 12.46 9.90 14.51
C HIS A 381 13.33 8.74 15.00
N SER A 382 14.07 8.95 16.09
CA SER A 382 14.82 7.87 16.76
C SER A 382 13.92 6.79 17.37
N ASN A 383 12.64 7.11 17.62
CA ASN A 383 11.64 6.18 18.13
C ASN A 383 10.68 5.80 17.00
N TYR A 384 10.67 4.52 16.62
CA TYR A 384 9.83 3.95 15.57
C TYR A 384 8.33 4.30 15.74
N LEU A 385 7.79 4.23 16.95
CA LEU A 385 6.36 4.51 17.21
C LEU A 385 6.01 5.99 16.99
N LYS A 386 6.93 6.89 17.37
CA LYS A 386 6.75 8.32 17.10
C LYS A 386 7.02 8.67 15.63
N GLN A 387 7.88 7.90 14.96
CA GLN A 387 8.08 7.98 13.51
C GLN A 387 6.75 7.71 12.80
N GLU A 388 6.07 6.61 13.12
CA GLU A 388 4.73 6.28 12.59
C GLU A 388 3.69 7.39 12.86
N ALA A 389 3.65 7.96 14.07
CA ALA A 389 2.72 9.04 14.39
C ALA A 389 3.02 10.33 13.61
N SER A 390 4.30 10.72 13.47
CA SER A 390 4.71 11.85 12.63
C SER A 390 4.38 11.62 11.16
N LEU A 391 4.45 10.37 10.71
CA LEU A 391 4.05 9.91 9.38
C LEU A 391 2.54 9.90 9.15
N ALA A 392 1.69 10.12 10.15
CA ALA A 392 0.28 10.42 9.92
C ALA A 392 0.06 11.93 9.76
N ASN A 393 0.81 12.76 10.48
CA ASN A 393 0.70 14.22 10.46
C ASN A 393 1.26 14.82 9.16
N LYS A 394 2.33 14.24 8.62
CA LYS A 394 2.90 14.61 7.32
C LYS A 394 1.89 14.38 6.13
N LEU A 395 0.84 13.54 6.29
CA LEU A 395 -0.18 13.11 5.29
C LEU A 395 -1.35 14.07 5.26
N GLN A 396 -1.59 14.74 6.39
CA GLN A 396 -2.67 15.69 6.55
C GLN A 396 -2.37 17.06 5.91
N GLY A 397 -1.27 17.17 5.13
CA GLY A 397 -1.02 18.33 4.28
C GLY A 397 -0.25 19.47 4.94
N GLU A 398 0.30 19.26 6.13
CA GLU A 398 1.19 20.23 6.78
C GLU A 398 2.60 20.26 6.19
N PHE A 399 2.93 19.34 5.29
CA PHE A 399 4.21 19.31 4.61
C PHE A 399 4.30 20.43 3.55
N GLU A 400 5.29 21.30 3.73
CA GLU A 400 5.56 22.47 2.88
C GLU A 400 5.71 22.14 1.39
N TYR A 401 6.15 20.91 1.06
CA TYR A 401 6.21 20.36 -0.29
C TYR A 401 4.96 20.63 -1.14
N LYS A 402 3.73 20.47 -0.61
CA LYS A 402 2.52 20.71 -1.42
C LYS A 402 2.41 22.19 -1.84
N LYS A 403 2.85 23.12 -0.99
CA LYS A 403 2.87 24.56 -1.29
C LYS A 403 3.91 24.87 -2.37
N VAL A 404 5.12 24.32 -2.23
CA VAL A 404 6.21 24.43 -3.24
C VAL A 404 5.75 23.89 -4.58
N LEU A 405 5.26 22.65 -4.58
CA LEU A 405 4.80 21.96 -5.77
C LEU A 405 3.75 22.79 -6.50
N LYS A 406 2.77 23.34 -5.77
CA LYS A 406 1.74 24.23 -6.34
C LYS A 406 2.33 25.51 -6.94
N LYS A 407 3.30 26.16 -6.29
CA LYS A 407 3.98 27.35 -6.83
C LYS A 407 4.72 27.01 -8.14
N ILE A 408 5.51 25.93 -8.16
CA ILE A 408 6.25 25.50 -9.37
C ILE A 408 5.27 25.09 -10.48
N TYR A 409 4.28 24.26 -10.18
CA TYR A 409 3.31 23.70 -11.13
C TYR A 409 2.52 24.78 -11.88
N LYS A 410 2.16 25.89 -11.23
CA LYS A 410 1.46 27.03 -11.88
C LYS A 410 2.29 27.64 -13.02
N SER A 411 3.61 27.71 -12.85
CA SER A 411 4.53 28.32 -13.80
C SER A 411 5.19 27.33 -14.76
N ALA A 412 4.84 26.04 -14.64
CA ALA A 412 5.45 24.95 -15.37
C ALA A 412 4.83 24.81 -16.77
N ASN A 413 5.67 24.49 -17.76
CA ASN A 413 5.17 24.12 -19.09
C ASN A 413 4.50 22.72 -19.05
N HIS A 414 3.92 22.28 -20.17
CA HIS A 414 3.20 21.01 -20.23
C HIS A 414 4.07 19.80 -19.82
N GLN A 415 5.31 19.72 -20.30
CA GLN A 415 6.22 18.63 -19.95
C GLN A 415 6.64 18.66 -18.48
N GLU A 416 6.99 19.85 -17.97
CA GLU A 416 7.33 20.06 -16.57
C GLU A 416 6.16 19.67 -15.66
N LYS A 417 4.92 19.98 -16.04
CA LYS A 417 3.72 19.57 -15.28
C LYS A 417 3.64 18.05 -15.16
N GLU A 418 3.82 17.32 -16.27
CA GLU A 418 3.77 15.85 -16.27
C GLU A 418 4.88 15.23 -15.40
N ILE A 419 6.10 15.78 -15.46
CA ILE A 419 7.21 15.40 -14.58
C ILE A 419 6.85 15.66 -13.10
N LEU A 420 6.29 16.82 -12.79
CA LEU A 420 5.86 17.16 -11.44
C LEU A 420 4.73 16.25 -10.93
N LYS A 421 3.84 15.75 -11.81
CA LYS A 421 2.85 14.73 -11.42
C LYS A 421 3.51 13.41 -11.04
N LEU A 422 4.50 12.97 -11.82
CA LEU A 422 5.25 11.76 -11.51
C LEU A 422 6.00 11.90 -10.18
N ILE A 423 6.66 13.04 -9.95
CA ILE A 423 7.30 13.35 -8.66
C ILE A 423 6.28 13.33 -7.51
N ASP A 424 5.11 13.95 -7.67
CA ASP A 424 4.05 13.95 -6.65
C ASP A 424 3.55 12.54 -6.34
N SER A 425 3.34 11.71 -7.37
CA SER A 425 2.96 10.33 -7.15
C SER A 425 4.05 9.54 -6.43
N VAL A 426 5.33 9.73 -6.78
CA VAL A 426 6.44 9.04 -6.09
C VAL A 426 6.56 9.50 -4.64
N VAL A 427 6.45 10.81 -4.37
CA VAL A 427 6.49 11.36 -3.00
C VAL A 427 5.32 10.83 -2.18
N LYS A 428 4.08 10.91 -2.68
CA LYS A 428 2.88 10.36 -2.03
C LYS A 428 3.07 8.88 -1.73
N THR A 429 3.57 8.12 -2.69
CA THR A 429 3.85 6.70 -2.55
C THR A 429 4.89 6.41 -1.47
N CYS A 430 6.09 6.98 -1.55
CA CYS A 430 7.15 6.77 -0.56
C CYS A 430 6.67 7.11 0.86
N TYR A 431 5.74 8.05 0.94
CA TYR A 431 5.19 8.56 2.16
C TYR A 431 3.99 7.75 2.71
N LEU A 432 3.16 7.19 1.83
CA LEU A 432 2.11 6.23 2.17
C LEU A 432 2.68 4.85 2.54
N ILE A 433 3.90 4.53 2.08
CA ILE A 433 4.35 3.13 2.01
C ILE A 433 5.29 2.63 3.12
N TYR A 434 5.82 3.49 3.98
CA TYR A 434 6.72 3.06 5.07
C TYR A 434 7.76 2.04 4.58
N ASN A 435 8.47 2.37 3.51
CA ASN A 435 9.74 1.73 3.27
C ASN A 435 10.77 2.74 2.74
N PRO A 436 11.61 3.33 3.61
CA PRO A 436 12.74 4.11 3.14
C PRO A 436 13.56 3.37 2.07
N GLU A 437 13.60 2.02 2.09
CA GLU A 437 14.33 1.14 1.14
C GLU A 437 13.99 1.37 -0.33
N LEU A 438 12.78 1.87 -0.64
CA LEU A 438 12.39 2.25 -2.01
C LEU A 438 13.35 3.28 -2.62
N LEU A 439 13.88 4.18 -1.79
CA LEU A 439 14.87 5.20 -2.14
C LEU A 439 16.24 4.97 -1.47
N THR A 440 16.38 3.92 -0.64
CA THR A 440 17.56 3.72 0.21
C THR A 440 18.38 2.46 -0.04
N ASN A 441 18.04 1.61 -1.01
CA ASN A 441 18.77 0.35 -1.23
C ASN A 441 20.16 0.47 -1.92
N ASN A 442 20.77 1.65 -1.91
CA ASN A 442 22.19 1.79 -2.27
C ASN A 442 22.94 1.98 -0.95
N GLY A 443 23.93 1.13 -0.67
CA GLY A 443 24.74 1.09 0.56
C GLY A 443 25.53 2.36 0.92
N ARG A 444 25.16 3.54 0.40
CA ARG A 444 25.60 4.83 0.92
C ARG A 444 24.56 5.37 1.90
N ASN A 445 25.03 5.61 3.12
CA ASN A 445 24.36 6.33 4.19
C ASN A 445 23.38 7.39 3.68
N ASN A 446 22.07 7.11 3.65
CA ASN A 446 21.05 8.16 3.53
C ASN A 446 21.09 9.14 4.73
N ASP A 447 21.94 8.86 5.71
CA ASP A 447 22.30 9.72 6.83
C ASP A 447 23.05 11.00 6.43
N VAL A 448 23.57 11.11 5.19
CA VAL A 448 24.39 12.26 4.76
C VAL A 448 23.66 13.61 4.91
N PHE A 449 22.32 13.62 4.88
CA PHE A 449 21.50 14.81 5.13
C PHE A 449 20.11 14.49 5.72
N SER A 450 19.99 13.38 6.45
CA SER A 450 18.79 13.06 7.24
C SER A 450 18.93 13.66 8.65
N PHE A 451 17.81 14.03 9.26
CA PHE A 451 17.78 14.59 10.62
C PHE A 451 17.21 13.56 11.56
N ARG A 452 17.98 13.17 12.58
CA ARG A 452 17.52 12.24 13.61
C ARG A 452 17.10 13.01 14.86
N GLU A 453 15.94 12.70 15.42
CA GLU A 453 15.51 13.30 16.70
C GLU A 453 16.43 12.84 17.83
N TYR A 454 17.14 13.79 18.44
CA TYR A 454 17.91 13.56 19.67
C TYR A 454 17.11 14.05 20.90
N PRO A 455 17.41 13.56 22.12
CA PRO A 455 16.66 13.86 23.34
C PRO A 455 16.49 15.34 23.68
N ASN A 456 17.32 16.22 23.08
CA ASN A 456 17.32 17.67 23.31
C ASN A 456 16.64 18.48 22.17
N GLY A 457 15.83 17.83 21.32
CA GLY A 457 15.11 18.45 20.21
C GLY A 457 15.92 18.59 18.92
N ILE A 458 15.24 19.00 17.83
CA ILE A 458 15.85 19.27 16.52
C ILE A 458 16.48 20.65 16.56
N LYS A 459 17.80 20.75 16.75
CA LYS A 459 18.38 22.05 17.09
C LYS A 459 18.71 22.99 15.93
N ASP A 460 18.85 22.53 14.68
CA ASP A 460 19.15 23.51 13.62
C ASP A 460 18.95 23.10 12.15
N TRP A 461 18.30 23.98 11.37
CA TRP A 461 18.23 23.97 9.89
C TRP A 461 18.97 25.18 9.29
N THR A 462 19.85 25.85 10.04
CA THR A 462 20.66 26.99 9.61
C THR A 462 21.37 26.76 8.28
N TRP A 463 21.84 25.54 8.00
CA TRP A 463 22.43 25.21 6.70
C TRP A 463 21.44 25.44 5.54
N SER A 464 20.17 25.04 5.68
CA SER A 464 19.16 25.22 4.64
C SER A 464 18.75 26.69 4.48
N LYS A 465 18.70 27.44 5.59
CA LYS A 465 18.53 28.90 5.59
C LYS A 465 19.68 29.60 4.88
N TYR A 466 20.92 29.14 5.12
CA TYR A 466 22.12 29.64 4.46
C TYR A 466 22.10 29.36 2.95
N LEU A 467 21.66 28.17 2.54
CA LEU A 467 21.55 27.79 1.13
C LEU A 467 20.30 28.35 0.42
N LYS A 468 19.38 29.00 1.15
CA LYS A 468 18.13 29.55 0.62
C LYS A 468 17.29 28.52 -0.17
N ILE A 469 17.32 27.26 0.27
CA ILE A 469 16.50 26.17 -0.30
C ILE A 469 15.52 25.64 0.74
N THR A 470 14.26 25.45 0.35
CA THR A 470 13.23 24.90 1.25
C THR A 470 13.21 23.36 1.23
N PRO A 471 12.76 22.71 2.32
CA PRO A 471 12.60 21.25 2.36
C PRO A 471 11.81 20.67 1.18
N GLY A 472 10.76 21.35 0.73
CA GLY A 472 9.93 20.93 -0.40
C GLY A 472 10.63 21.07 -1.74
N GLN A 473 11.38 22.16 -1.98
CA GLN A 473 12.21 22.30 -3.19
C GLN A 473 13.23 21.18 -3.29
N ARG A 474 13.95 20.93 -2.18
CA ARG A 474 14.91 19.84 -2.06
C ARG A 474 14.30 18.47 -2.33
N THR A 475 13.10 18.22 -1.81
CA THR A 475 12.33 17.00 -2.08
C THR A 475 12.10 16.80 -3.58
N ILE A 476 11.66 17.84 -4.29
CA ILE A 476 11.39 17.77 -5.74
C ILE A 476 12.67 17.46 -6.51
N GLN A 477 13.77 18.17 -6.21
CA GLN A 477 15.05 17.93 -6.88
C GLN A 477 15.59 16.52 -6.61
N LYS A 478 15.58 16.08 -5.35
CA LYS A 478 16.00 14.74 -4.94
C LYS A 478 15.23 13.65 -5.68
N VAL A 479 13.90 13.72 -5.63
CA VAL A 479 13.04 12.69 -6.23
C VAL A 479 13.20 12.68 -7.75
N PHE A 480 13.35 13.84 -8.39
CA PHE A 480 13.61 13.89 -9.83
C PHE A 480 14.93 13.18 -10.19
N PHE A 481 16.02 13.49 -9.48
CA PHE A 481 17.32 12.85 -9.74
C PHE A 481 17.27 11.33 -9.51
N GLN A 482 16.60 10.89 -8.43
CA GLN A 482 16.42 9.48 -8.13
C GLN A 482 15.56 8.75 -9.18
N ILE A 483 14.53 9.41 -9.73
CA ILE A 483 13.76 8.87 -10.86
C ILE A 483 14.67 8.65 -12.06
N LEU A 484 15.54 9.59 -12.40
CA LEU A 484 16.51 9.43 -13.49
C LEU A 484 17.43 8.25 -13.24
N GLU A 485 18.01 8.14 -12.04
CA GLU A 485 18.90 7.02 -11.68
C GLU A 485 18.20 5.67 -11.78
N ILE A 486 17.00 5.53 -11.20
CA ILE A 486 16.20 4.29 -11.26
C ILE A 486 15.84 3.95 -12.72
N THR A 487 15.65 4.97 -13.55
CA THR A 487 15.33 4.80 -14.98
C THR A 487 16.55 4.37 -15.78
N THR A 488 17.77 4.80 -15.44
CA THR A 488 18.98 4.43 -16.20
C THR A 488 19.63 3.15 -15.73
N TYR A 489 19.56 2.88 -14.43
CA TYR A 489 20.24 1.75 -13.79
C TYR A 489 19.28 0.90 -12.97
N VAL A 490 18.92 -0.24 -13.53
CA VAL A 490 18.30 -1.32 -12.74
C VAL A 490 19.43 -2.18 -12.21
N SER A 491 19.65 -2.20 -10.90
CA SER A 491 20.71 -3.03 -10.31
C SER A 491 20.49 -4.50 -10.67
N GLY A 492 21.52 -5.13 -11.23
CA GLY A 492 21.65 -6.59 -11.20
C GLY A 492 21.85 -6.98 -9.74
N GLN A 493 21.17 -8.03 -9.27
CA GLN A 493 21.36 -8.49 -7.90
C GLN A 493 22.82 -8.96 -7.74
N ASN A 494 23.51 -8.51 -6.68
CA ASN A 494 24.69 -9.21 -6.20
C ASN A 494 24.21 -10.58 -5.72
N ILE A 495 24.55 -11.60 -6.50
CA ILE A 495 24.16 -12.98 -6.27
C ILE A 495 25.01 -13.50 -5.12
N ASN A 496 24.45 -13.58 -3.91
CA ASN A 496 24.90 -14.60 -2.99
C ASN A 496 24.47 -15.95 -3.59
N GLU A 497 25.43 -16.82 -3.91
CA GLU A 497 25.24 -18.08 -4.65
C GLU A 497 24.20 -19.04 -4.03
N THR A 498 23.76 -18.79 -2.80
CA THR A 498 22.84 -19.65 -2.05
C THR A 498 21.35 -19.34 -2.25
N GLU A 499 20.97 -18.18 -2.79
CA GLU A 499 19.57 -17.82 -3.02
C GLU A 499 19.34 -17.46 -4.49
N LYS A 500 18.78 -18.40 -5.27
CA LYS A 500 18.33 -18.09 -6.62
C LYS A 500 17.24 -17.02 -6.55
N PRO A 501 17.45 -15.83 -7.12
CA PRO A 501 16.42 -14.82 -7.12
C PRO A 501 15.23 -15.29 -7.97
N ILE A 502 14.04 -15.07 -7.45
CA ILE A 502 12.81 -15.35 -8.16
C ILE A 502 12.72 -14.40 -9.36
N THR A 503 12.72 -14.95 -10.58
CA THR A 503 12.49 -14.16 -11.80
C THR A 503 11.11 -13.52 -11.76
N ALA A 504 10.87 -12.40 -12.46
CA ALA A 504 9.53 -11.79 -12.48
C ALA A 504 8.46 -12.76 -13.02
N THR A 505 8.87 -13.69 -13.89
CA THR A 505 8.03 -14.79 -14.38
C THR A 505 7.73 -15.82 -13.30
N GLU A 506 8.71 -16.24 -12.51
CA GLU A 506 8.48 -17.12 -11.36
C GLU A 506 7.69 -16.43 -10.25
N ALA A 507 7.93 -15.14 -10.02
CA ALA A 507 7.17 -14.32 -9.09
C ALA A 507 5.74 -14.20 -9.58
N MET A 508 5.50 -13.96 -10.88
CA MET A 508 4.16 -13.95 -11.44
C MET A 508 3.51 -15.34 -11.35
N LYS A 509 4.25 -16.43 -11.56
CA LYS A 509 3.74 -17.80 -11.39
C LYS A 509 3.39 -18.10 -9.93
N GLN A 510 4.21 -17.64 -8.98
CA GLN A 510 3.96 -17.77 -7.55
C GLN A 510 2.81 -16.87 -7.07
N VAL A 511 2.75 -15.62 -7.53
CA VAL A 511 1.63 -14.69 -7.29
C VAL A 511 0.35 -15.27 -7.86
N ARG A 512 0.36 -15.77 -9.10
CA ARG A 512 -0.79 -16.47 -9.72
C ARG A 512 -1.16 -17.72 -8.95
N LYS A 513 -0.20 -18.54 -8.51
CA LYS A 513 -0.46 -19.78 -7.72
C LYS A 513 -0.97 -19.49 -6.31
N GLN A 514 -0.48 -18.42 -5.68
CA GLN A 514 -0.97 -17.95 -4.39
C GLN A 514 -2.36 -17.34 -4.54
N ASN A 515 -2.64 -16.63 -5.64
CA ASN A 515 -3.88 -15.89 -5.87
C ASN A 515 -4.94 -16.69 -6.64
N SER A 516 -4.60 -17.85 -7.21
CA SER A 516 -5.56 -18.79 -7.81
C SER A 516 -6.42 -19.45 -6.73
N ASN A 517 -6.00 -19.39 -5.47
CA ASN A 517 -6.85 -19.67 -4.34
C ASN A 517 -7.70 -18.41 -4.04
N PRO A 518 -9.03 -18.44 -4.28
CA PRO A 518 -9.91 -17.30 -4.03
C PRO A 518 -9.87 -16.82 -2.56
N TYR A 519 -9.55 -17.74 -1.65
CA TYR A 519 -9.41 -17.45 -0.23
C TYR A 519 -8.13 -16.66 0.10
N ASN A 520 -7.01 -16.96 -0.57
CA ASN A 520 -5.80 -16.14 -0.47
C ASN A 520 -6.01 -14.76 -1.08
N PHE A 521 -6.85 -14.64 -2.11
CA PHE A 521 -7.27 -13.35 -2.66
C PHE A 521 -8.12 -12.55 -1.67
N PHE A 522 -9.07 -13.16 -0.96
CA PHE A 522 -9.81 -12.52 0.13
C PHE A 522 -8.87 -12.10 1.28
N ILE A 523 -8.01 -13.01 1.75
CA ILE A 523 -6.97 -12.73 2.75
C ILE A 523 -6.07 -11.58 2.28
N LYS A 524 -5.67 -11.57 1.01
CA LYS A 524 -4.83 -10.53 0.43
C LYS A 524 -5.59 -9.25 0.14
N GLN A 525 -6.87 -9.22 -0.18
CA GLN A 525 -7.61 -7.95 -0.27
C GLN A 525 -7.79 -7.31 1.12
N VAL A 526 -8.05 -8.14 2.13
CA VAL A 526 -8.10 -7.71 3.53
C VAL A 526 -6.71 -7.25 3.99
N ASN A 527 -5.63 -7.97 3.64
CA ASN A 527 -4.27 -7.68 4.08
C ASN A 527 -3.41 -6.77 3.17
N TYR A 528 -3.71 -6.61 1.88
CA TYR A 528 -2.95 -5.78 0.93
C TYR A 528 -3.15 -4.30 1.25
N ILE A 529 -4.25 -3.93 1.90
CA ILE A 529 -4.42 -2.59 2.46
C ILE A 529 -3.45 -2.35 3.65
N ASN A 530 -2.90 -3.41 4.26
CA ASN A 530 -1.92 -3.32 5.35
C ASN A 530 -0.46 -3.44 4.89
N ASN A 531 -0.17 -3.95 3.68
CA ASN A 531 1.19 -3.97 3.14
C ASN A 531 1.34 -2.91 2.05
N PRO A 532 1.96 -1.76 2.35
CA PRO A 532 1.76 -0.59 1.53
C PRO A 532 2.37 -0.75 0.13
N ILE A 533 3.44 -1.54 -0.01
CA ILE A 533 4.19 -1.78 -1.25
C ILE A 533 3.31 -2.40 -2.36
N TYR A 534 2.29 -3.18 -1.99
CA TYR A 534 1.46 -3.91 -2.94
C TYR A 534 0.30 -3.10 -3.55
N ASN A 535 0.02 -1.90 -3.05
CA ASN A 535 -1.10 -1.07 -3.51
C ASN A 535 -0.75 -0.14 -4.68
N LEU A 536 0.41 -0.28 -5.33
CA LEU A 536 0.88 0.76 -6.23
C LEU A 536 0.26 0.68 -7.64
N ALA A 537 -0.90 1.32 -7.79
CA ALA A 537 -1.26 2.04 -9.01
C ALA A 537 -0.97 3.54 -8.80
N PHE A 538 -0.32 4.19 -9.76
CA PHE A 538 -0.07 5.64 -9.67
C PHE A 538 -1.39 6.40 -9.59
N ASP A 539 -1.54 7.30 -8.61
CA ASP A 539 -2.56 8.34 -8.70
C ASP A 539 -1.95 9.52 -9.45
N HIS A 540 -2.35 9.68 -10.71
CA HIS A 540 -1.82 10.71 -11.59
C HIS A 540 -2.48 12.08 -11.37
N GLU A 541 -3.46 12.20 -10.48
CA GLU A 541 -4.04 13.49 -10.12
C GLU A 541 -3.18 14.20 -9.05
N VAL A 542 -2.59 15.33 -9.44
CA VAL A 542 -1.87 16.20 -8.50
C VAL A 542 -2.86 16.74 -7.48
N PHE A 543 -2.51 16.69 -6.19
CA PHE A 543 -3.35 17.13 -5.07
C PHE A 543 -4.59 16.28 -4.75
N SER A 544 -4.83 15.16 -5.45
CA SER A 544 -5.84 14.18 -5.03
C SER A 544 -5.52 13.58 -3.66
N SER A 545 -6.57 13.27 -2.90
CA SER A 545 -6.49 12.55 -1.61
C SER A 545 -6.73 11.05 -1.75
N SER A 546 -7.00 10.55 -2.97
CA SER A 546 -7.37 9.16 -3.22
C SER A 546 -6.18 8.21 -3.09
N THR A 547 -6.39 7.08 -2.41
CA THR A 547 -5.46 5.95 -2.45
C THR A 547 -5.64 5.16 -3.75
N SER A 548 -4.52 4.65 -4.24
CA SER A 548 -4.33 3.88 -5.47
C SER A 548 -5.23 2.63 -5.64
N ARG A 549 -5.46 2.23 -6.90
CA ARG A 549 -6.34 1.13 -7.32
C ARG A 549 -5.68 -0.26 -7.22
N LEU A 550 -6.49 -1.26 -6.85
CA LEU A 550 -6.16 -2.67 -6.56
C LEU A 550 -6.18 -3.60 -7.79
N PRO A 551 -5.35 -3.34 -8.81
CA PRO A 551 -4.36 -4.38 -9.09
C PRO A 551 -2.96 -3.85 -9.40
N MET A 552 -1.94 -4.46 -8.77
CA MET A 552 -0.54 -4.16 -9.05
C MET A 552 -0.15 -4.71 -10.42
N GLN A 553 0.25 -3.83 -11.33
CA GLN A 553 0.86 -4.24 -12.60
C GLN A 553 2.26 -4.78 -12.30
N ILE A 554 2.57 -5.99 -12.78
CA ILE A 554 3.87 -6.62 -12.65
C ILE A 554 4.73 -6.25 -13.88
N TYR A 555 5.96 -5.87 -13.60
CA TYR A 555 6.97 -5.45 -14.57
C TYR A 555 8.16 -6.39 -14.55
N ASP A 556 8.80 -6.54 -15.71
CA ASP A 556 10.07 -7.22 -15.88
C ASP A 556 10.98 -6.41 -16.79
N VAL A 557 12.25 -6.77 -16.84
CA VAL A 557 13.27 -6.07 -17.64
C VAL A 557 13.77 -6.97 -18.75
N LYS A 558 13.69 -6.48 -19.98
CA LYS A 558 14.23 -7.14 -21.17
C LYS A 558 15.59 -6.55 -21.54
N GLY A 559 16.52 -7.42 -21.92
CA GLY A 559 17.85 -7.01 -22.39
C GLY A 559 18.71 -6.33 -21.32
N LEU A 560 18.53 -6.70 -20.04
CA LEU A 560 19.38 -6.23 -18.96
C LEU A 560 20.82 -6.71 -19.20
N LYS A 561 21.75 -5.78 -19.40
CA LYS A 561 23.18 -6.11 -19.46
C LYS A 561 23.70 -6.12 -18.03
N THR A 562 24.01 -7.32 -17.52
CA THR A 562 24.66 -7.49 -16.22
C THR A 562 26.00 -6.75 -16.23
N VAL A 563 26.16 -5.84 -15.28
CA VAL A 563 27.45 -5.22 -15.01
C VAL A 563 28.14 -6.11 -13.98
N ASN A 564 29.35 -6.57 -14.27
CA ASN A 564 30.11 -7.47 -13.40
C ASN A 564 30.48 -6.82 -12.04
N GLU A 565 30.34 -5.49 -11.94
CA GLU A 565 30.56 -4.70 -10.74
C GLU A 565 29.39 -3.72 -10.54
N GLU A 566 28.99 -3.52 -9.28
CA GLU A 566 27.94 -2.56 -8.94
C GLU A 566 28.41 -1.14 -9.29
N LYS A 567 27.76 -0.51 -10.27
CA LYS A 567 28.09 0.87 -10.64
C LYS A 567 27.71 1.83 -9.51
N THR A 568 28.65 2.66 -9.09
CA THR A 568 28.41 3.72 -8.12
C THR A 568 28.39 5.10 -8.80
N THR A 569 27.91 6.13 -8.09
CA THR A 569 27.92 7.54 -8.54
C THR A 569 27.34 7.74 -9.95
N PHE A 570 27.93 8.64 -10.74
CA PHE A 570 27.54 8.90 -12.12
C PHE A 570 27.77 7.72 -13.07
N ALA A 571 28.58 6.72 -12.69
CA ALA A 571 28.80 5.54 -13.54
C ALA A 571 27.49 4.76 -13.80
N LYS A 572 26.49 4.89 -12.91
CA LYS A 572 25.13 4.35 -13.12
C LYS A 572 24.45 4.84 -14.40
N PHE A 573 24.88 5.97 -14.95
CA PHE A 573 24.35 6.56 -16.18
C PHE A 573 25.15 6.18 -17.44
N ASP A 574 26.21 5.37 -17.29
CA ASP A 574 26.99 4.84 -18.42
C ASP A 574 26.25 3.67 -19.10
N GLY A 575 24.99 3.89 -19.49
CA GLY A 575 24.13 2.85 -20.06
C GLY A 575 24.80 2.06 -21.17
N ALA A 576 24.52 0.77 -21.22
CA ALA A 576 25.12 -0.16 -22.18
C ALA A 576 24.36 -0.23 -23.52
N TRP A 577 23.31 0.58 -23.66
CA TRP A 577 22.43 0.67 -24.82
C TRP A 577 22.35 2.12 -25.32
N ALA A 578 21.93 2.29 -26.58
CA ALA A 578 21.84 3.61 -27.25
C ALA A 578 20.89 4.60 -26.57
N ASN A 579 20.03 4.13 -25.67
CA ASN A 579 19.09 4.90 -24.87
C ASN A 579 19.67 5.37 -23.52
N GLY A 580 20.97 5.18 -23.25
CA GLY A 580 21.60 5.59 -21.99
C GLY A 580 21.19 4.76 -20.76
N ARG A 581 20.50 3.63 -20.97
CA ARG A 581 20.02 2.72 -19.91
C ARG A 581 20.81 1.41 -19.93
N ASN A 582 20.83 0.67 -18.82
CA ASN A 582 21.44 -0.67 -18.77
C ASN A 582 20.51 -1.81 -19.22
N TYR A 583 19.33 -1.48 -19.75
CA TYR A 583 18.33 -2.40 -20.29
C TYR A 583 17.76 -1.91 -21.63
N GLU A 584 17.15 -2.82 -22.40
CA GLU A 584 16.46 -2.48 -23.65
C GLU A 584 15.08 -1.89 -23.38
N GLU A 585 14.26 -2.60 -22.60
CA GLU A 585 12.87 -2.25 -22.35
C GLU A 585 12.39 -2.76 -20.98
N ILE A 586 11.46 -2.03 -20.35
CA ILE A 586 10.69 -2.53 -19.22
C ILE A 586 9.35 -3.02 -19.75
N ILE A 587 9.08 -4.30 -19.61
CA ILE A 587 7.87 -4.94 -20.11
C ILE A 587 6.85 -5.08 -18.99
N SER A 588 5.57 -4.88 -19.30
CA SER A 588 4.51 -5.27 -18.37
C SER A 588 4.11 -6.72 -18.62
N LEU A 589 4.21 -7.55 -17.58
CA LEU A 589 3.78 -8.95 -17.63
C LEU A 589 2.25 -9.09 -17.41
N GLY A 590 1.60 -8.04 -16.92
CA GLY A 590 0.17 -7.98 -16.64
C GLY A 590 -0.16 -7.68 -15.18
N PHE A 591 -1.45 -7.68 -14.84
CA PHE A 591 -1.90 -7.43 -13.48
C PHE A 591 -1.70 -8.65 -12.57
N SER A 592 -1.36 -8.39 -11.30
CA SER A 592 -1.21 -9.42 -10.26
C SER A 592 -2.51 -10.17 -9.98
N LEU A 593 -3.66 -9.57 -10.32
CA LEU A 593 -5.01 -10.07 -10.07
C LEU A 593 -6.00 -9.62 -11.16
N ASN A 594 -6.87 -10.53 -11.60
CA ASN A 594 -8.10 -10.19 -12.33
C ASN A 594 -9.29 -10.42 -11.40
N ILE A 595 -9.67 -9.37 -10.65
CA ILE A 595 -10.73 -9.40 -9.63
C ILE A 595 -12.04 -9.93 -10.22
N ASN A 596 -12.41 -9.46 -11.41
CA ASN A 596 -13.66 -9.81 -12.06
C ASN A 596 -13.73 -11.31 -12.38
N LEU A 597 -12.63 -11.89 -12.86
CA LEU A 597 -12.56 -13.32 -13.17
C LEU A 597 -12.69 -14.19 -11.91
N ILE A 598 -12.05 -13.78 -10.80
CA ILE A 598 -12.10 -14.54 -9.54
C ILE A 598 -13.50 -14.51 -8.94
N VAL A 599 -14.13 -13.33 -8.83
CA VAL A 599 -15.52 -13.20 -8.35
C VAL A 599 -16.48 -14.00 -9.22
N PHE A 600 -16.29 -13.98 -10.55
CA PHE A 600 -17.08 -14.79 -11.47
C PHE A 600 -16.93 -16.30 -11.21
N LEU A 601 -15.69 -16.80 -11.02
CA LEU A 601 -15.43 -18.21 -10.72
C LEU A 601 -16.01 -18.65 -9.38
N GLU A 602 -15.97 -17.79 -8.35
CA GLU A 602 -16.59 -18.08 -7.05
C GLU A 602 -18.11 -18.18 -7.15
N ILE A 603 -18.76 -17.21 -7.82
CA ILE A 603 -20.21 -17.26 -8.08
C ILE A 603 -20.57 -18.55 -8.81
N LEU A 604 -19.79 -18.93 -9.82
CA LEU A 604 -20.01 -20.14 -10.63
C LEU A 604 -19.83 -21.41 -9.80
N GLY A 605 -18.83 -21.44 -8.92
CA GLY A 605 -18.61 -22.52 -7.95
C GLY A 605 -19.76 -22.64 -6.96
N SER A 606 -20.19 -21.55 -6.33
CA SER A 606 -21.34 -21.53 -5.41
C SER A 606 -22.64 -21.96 -6.11
N ALA A 607 -22.89 -21.48 -7.34
CA ALA A 607 -24.04 -21.90 -8.13
C ALA A 607 -24.01 -23.40 -8.45
N SER A 608 -22.84 -23.95 -8.79
CA SER A 608 -22.67 -25.38 -9.07
C SER A 608 -22.98 -26.26 -7.85
N VAL A 609 -22.51 -25.85 -6.66
CA VAL A 609 -22.79 -26.59 -5.41
C VAL A 609 -24.26 -26.45 -5.01
N LEU A 610 -24.89 -25.29 -5.21
CA LEU A 610 -26.33 -25.09 -5.04
C LEU A 610 -27.14 -26.03 -5.93
N LEU A 611 -26.79 -26.13 -7.21
CA LEU A 611 -27.43 -27.03 -8.17
C LEU A 611 -27.26 -28.51 -7.78
N LEU A 612 -26.08 -28.89 -7.28
CA LEU A 612 -25.84 -30.23 -6.73
C LEU A 612 -26.70 -30.50 -5.49
N GLY A 613 -26.78 -29.54 -4.56
CA GLY A 613 -27.64 -29.61 -3.38
C GLY A 613 -29.12 -29.78 -3.76
N PHE A 614 -29.60 -29.02 -4.75
CA PHE A 614 -30.93 -29.18 -5.31
C PHE A 614 -31.14 -30.56 -5.93
N GLY A 615 -30.17 -31.06 -6.72
CA GLY A 615 -30.23 -32.39 -7.32
C GLY A 615 -30.31 -33.53 -6.29
N ILE A 616 -29.55 -33.42 -5.20
CA ILE A 616 -29.58 -34.40 -4.09
C ILE A 616 -30.92 -34.31 -3.35
N PHE A 617 -31.41 -33.10 -3.03
CA PHE A 617 -32.71 -32.91 -2.41
C PHE A 617 -33.82 -33.53 -3.28
N TYR A 618 -33.80 -33.25 -4.59
CA TYR A 618 -34.76 -33.79 -5.55
C TYR A 618 -34.71 -35.32 -5.63
N LYS A 619 -33.51 -35.92 -5.61
CA LYS A 619 -33.35 -37.36 -5.76
C LYS A 619 -33.65 -38.17 -4.48
N LYS A 620 -33.36 -37.63 -3.29
CA LYS A 620 -33.43 -38.38 -2.03
C LYS A 620 -34.64 -38.07 -1.15
N ILE A 621 -35.23 -36.89 -1.29
CA ILE A 621 -36.36 -36.44 -0.46
C ILE A 621 -37.64 -36.39 -1.30
N VAL A 622 -37.52 -36.13 -2.60
CA VAL A 622 -38.65 -35.92 -3.51
C VAL A 622 -38.98 -37.15 -4.35
N LYS A 623 -37.99 -37.90 -4.83
CA LYS A 623 -38.14 -39.20 -5.51
C LYS A 623 -37.97 -40.32 -4.49
#